data_AF-A0A8T4SE21-F1
#
_entry.id   AF-A0A8T4SE21-F1
#
_cell.length_a   1.000
_cell.length_b   1.000
_cell.length_c   1.000
_cell.angle_alpha   90.00
_cell.angle_beta   90.00
_cell.angle_gamma   90.00
#
_symmetry.space_group_name_H-M   'P 1'
#
loop_
_entity.id
_entity.type
_entity.pdbx_description
1 polymer ?
#
loop_
_entity_poly.entity_id
_entity_poly.type
_entity_poly.pdbx_seq_one_letter_code
_entity_poly.pdbx_strand_id
1 'polypeptide(L)' 'MKKQICKRCKLFVEAQQCPVCKDSNFANGWQGRIMVLNGNKSFIAKQVNMTHPGEYAIKVK' A
#
# COMPACT_ATOMS: atom_id res chain seq x y z
N MET A 1 4.33 4.73 16.12
CA MET A 1 4.56 3.37 15.58
C MET A 1 5.09 3.52 14.15
N LYS A 2 6.17 2.81 13.77
CA LYS A 2 6.73 2.88 12.40
C LYS A 2 5.80 2.12 11.46
N LYS A 3 5.08 2.84 10.59
CA LYS A 3 4.32 2.19 9.51
C LYS A 3 5.30 1.52 8.55
N GLN A 4 5.15 0.22 8.36
CA GLN A 4 5.91 -0.57 7.41
C GLN A 4 5.18 -0.58 6.07
N ILE A 5 5.92 -0.75 4.96
CA ILE A 5 5.31 -0.78 3.63
C ILE A 5 5.52 -2.17 3.05
N CYS A 6 4.44 -2.81 2.63
CA CYS A 6 4.55 -4.10 1.94
C CYS A 6 5.29 -3.92 0.62
N LYS A 7 6.38 -4.65 0.38
CA LYS A 7 7.14 -4.53 -0.89
C LYS A 7 6.34 -5.01 -2.11
N ARG A 8 5.39 -5.91 -1.89
CA ARG A 8 4.58 -6.52 -2.95
C ARG A 8 3.42 -5.63 -3.40
N CYS A 9 2.57 -5.19 -2.46
CA CYS A 9 1.39 -4.39 -2.79
C CYS A 9 1.53 -2.90 -2.45
N LYS A 10 2.65 -2.48 -1.86
CA LYS A 10 2.97 -1.10 -1.48
C LYS A 10 2.03 -0.46 -0.45
N LEU A 11 1.17 -1.25 0.19
CA LEU A 11 0.28 -0.80 1.26
C LEU A 11 1.09 -0.48 2.51
N PHE A 12 0.71 0.58 3.22
CA PHE A 12 1.17 0.84 4.58
C PHE A 12 0.46 -0.10 5.56
N VAL A 13 1.25 -0.84 6.32
CA VAL A 13 0.79 -1.91 7.22
C VAL A 13 1.40 -1.67 8.61
N GLU A 14 0.57 -1.88 9.64
CA GLU A 14 0.98 -1.81 11.06
C GLU A 14 1.02 -3.20 11.72
N ALA A 15 0.65 -4.25 10.98
CA ALA A 15 0.66 -5.64 11.42
C ALA A 15 1.93 -6.40 10.96
N GLN A 16 2.19 -7.57 11.57
CA GLN A 16 3.27 -8.47 11.16
C GLN A 16 3.06 -9.12 9.79
N GLN A 17 1.85 -9.03 9.21
CA GLN A 17 1.52 -9.58 7.92
C GLN A 17 0.61 -8.61 7.15
N CYS A 18 0.82 -8.50 5.85
CA CYS A 18 0.00 -7.64 5.01
C CYS A 18 -1.44 -8.18 4.93
N PRO A 19 -2.46 -7.38 5.30
CA PRO A 19 -3.85 -7.85 5.26
C PRO A 19 -4.37 -8.10 3.84
N VAL A 20 -3.75 -7.49 2.83
CA VAL A 20 -4.20 -7.58 1.43
C VAL A 20 -3.55 -8.74 0.70
N CYS A 21 -2.22 -8.86 0.75
CA CYS A 21 -1.49 -9.87 -0.02
C CYS A 21 -0.88 -11.00 0.82
N LYS A 22 -1.04 -10.95 2.16
CA LYS A 22 -0.51 -11.92 3.13
C LYS A 22 1.02 -12.07 3.15
N ASP A 23 1.73 -11.16 2.49
CA ASP A 23 3.18 -11.10 2.51
C ASP A 23 3.68 -10.53 3.84
N SER A 24 4.84 -10.97 4.30
CA SER A 24 5.56 -10.46 5.47
C SER A 24 6.85 -9.71 5.10
N ASN A 25 7.10 -9.52 3.79
CA ASN A 25 8.25 -8.75 3.31
C ASN A 25 7.93 -7.25 3.28
N PHE A 26 8.52 -6.52 4.22
CA PHE A 26 8.30 -5.10 4.42
C PHE A 26 9.54 -4.25 4.15
N ALA A 27 9.30 -2.99 3.80
CA ALA A 27 10.31 -1.95 3.65
C ALA A 27 9.98 -0.74 4.52
N ASN A 28 11.04 -0.03 4.91
CA ASN A 28 10.94 1.25 5.62
C ASN A 28 11.17 2.44 4.68
N GLY A 29 11.86 2.24 3.55
CA GLY A 29 12.17 3.27 2.58
C GLY A 29 11.13 3.33 1.46
N TRP A 30 10.48 4.47 1.30
CA TRP A 30 9.45 4.67 0.28
C TRP A 30 9.45 6.12 -0.21
N GLN A 31 8.85 6.35 -1.37
CA GLN A 31 8.67 7.69 -1.96
C GLN A 31 7.29 7.81 -2.60
N GLY A 32 6.65 8.96 -2.37
CA GLY A 32 5.29 9.25 -2.83
C GLY A 32 4.23 8.49 -2.04
N ARG A 33 3.11 9.14 -1.72
CA ARG A 33 1.99 8.59 -0.94
C ARG A 33 0.70 8.82 -1.69
N ILE A 34 -0.16 7.80 -1.72
CA ILE A 34 -1.51 7.88 -2.27
C ILE A 34 -2.46 7.33 -1.20
N MET A 35 -3.54 8.05 -0.93
CA MET A 35 -4.63 7.57 -0.09
C MET A 35 -5.81 7.19 -0.98
N VAL A 36 -6.13 5.90 -0.99
CA VAL A 36 -7.29 5.38 -1.71
C VAL A 36 -8.46 5.30 -0.74
N LEU A 37 -9.46 6.18 -0.92
CA LEU A 37 -10.69 6.13 -0.14
C LEU A 37 -11.68 5.10 -0.70
N ASN A 38 -11.80 5.04 -2.02
CA ASN A 38 -12.67 4.09 -2.71
C ASN A 38 -12.05 3.69 -4.06
N GLY A 39 -11.42 2.52 -4.11
CA GLY A 39 -10.75 2.06 -5.33
C GLY A 39 -11.69 1.69 -6.47
N ASN A 40 -12.96 1.36 -6.18
CA ASN A 40 -13.96 1.05 -7.20
C ASN A 40 -14.43 2.31 -7.95
N LYS A 41 -14.43 3.47 -7.29
CA LYS A 41 -14.81 4.75 -7.90
C LYS A 41 -13.62 5.57 -8.40
N SER A 42 -12.43 5.35 -7.84
CA SER A 42 -11.23 6.13 -8.21
C SER A 42 -10.61 5.63 -9.52
N PHE A 43 -10.54 6.50 -10.52
CA PHE A 43 -9.85 6.23 -11.78
C PHE A 43 -8.35 5.96 -11.54
N ILE A 44 -7.70 6.78 -10.71
CA ILE A 44 -6.28 6.64 -10.38
C ILE A 44 -6.01 5.29 -9.73
N ALA A 45 -6.83 4.89 -8.75
CA ALA A 45 -6.70 3.63 -8.03
C ALA A 45 -6.74 2.41 -8.98
N LYS A 46 -7.62 2.45 -9.99
CA LYS A 46 -7.70 1.42 -11.03
C LYS A 46 -6.47 1.40 -11.92
N GLN A 47 -5.97 2.57 -12.35
CA GLN A 47 -4.78 2.66 -13.19
C GLN A 47 -3.53 2.10 -12.51
N VAL A 48 -3.41 2.26 -11.18
CA VAL A 48 -2.26 1.75 -10.41
C VAL A 48 -2.52 0.40 -9.74
N ASN A 49 -3.63 -0.27 -10.04
CA ASN A 49 -4.06 -1.55 -9.46
C ASN A 49 -4.11 -1.55 -7.91
N MET A 50 -4.44 -0.40 -7.30
CA MET A 50 -4.62 -0.24 -5.84
C MET A 50 -6.10 -0.07 -5.54
N THR A 51 -6.88 -1.15 -5.63
CA THR A 51 -8.35 -1.10 -5.48
C THR A 51 -8.83 -1.18 -4.03
N HIS A 52 -8.01 -1.73 -3.13
CA HIS A 52 -8.36 -1.76 -1.71
C HIS A 52 -8.21 -0.36 -1.09
N PRO A 53 -9.13 0.05 -0.21
CA PRO A 53 -8.99 1.30 0.50
C PRO A 53 -7.80 1.22 1.46
N GLY A 54 -7.02 2.29 1.51
CA GLY A 54 -5.82 2.34 2.33
C GLY A 54 -4.80 3.35 1.84
N GLU A 55 -3.73 3.47 2.60
CA GLU A 55 -2.57 4.27 2.21
C GLU A 55 -1.57 3.39 1.47
N TYR A 56 -1.07 3.89 0.36
CA TYR A 56 -0.09 3.22 -0.48
C TYR A 56 1.11 4.11 -0.76
N ALA A 57 2.27 3.49 -0.87
CA ALA A 57 3.46 4.11 -1.40
C ALA A 57 3.51 3.97 -2.94
N ILE A 58 4.00 5.00 -3.63
CA ILE A 58 4.18 4.94 -5.10
C ILE A 58 5.40 4.08 -5.43
N LYS A 59 6.51 4.35 -4.73
CA LYS A 59 7.79 3.66 -4.88
C LYS A 59 8.26 3.14 -3.53
N VAL A 60 8.73 1.90 -3.52
CA VAL A 60 9.30 1.21 -2.35
C VAL A 60 10.75 0.84 -2.69
N LYS A 61 11.67 1.02 -1.73
CA LYS A 61 13.08 0.64 -1.84
C LYS A 61 13.34 -0.74 -1.23
#